data_AF-A0A5C8Q1M4-F1
#
_entry.id   AF-A0A5C8Q1M4-F1
#
_cell.length_a   1.000
_cell.length_b   1.000
_cell.length_c   1.000
_cell.angle_alpha   90.00
_cell.angle_beta   90.00
_cell.angle_gamma   90.00
#
_symmetry.space_group_name_H-M   'P 1'
#
loop_
_entity.id
_entity.type
_entity.pdbx_description
1 polymer ?
#
loop_
_entity_poly.entity_id
_entity_poly.type
_entity_poly.pdbx_seq_one_letter_code
_entity_poly.pdbx_strand_id
1 'polypeptide(L)'
;MRFSVIHLKCETTLDTLRSRHGTITNTPAATTARTERNRDAAAAFEEHLLPHTLMLLTAARSAIDNMPPARHHHAWLLLVDDLDHAATQIHRILTDTPPPDSGAAREQHRALWPYLSVWAEHATILTNLVDQHRTPAPEFTGEHQTAWNERAQAAHERGELEPFESWYDARGRLITLAYLVEDDASTVLVLAGDLDEPHWQVLGQDNNEYRAGQLAPPPVPPGVLRPRISRYQQRLTAPEVRVQDLIHDVTVAHHSGDVAEALLTATDDTPHSTGPLAHLRSLIRTAGQFADALDTRQGRNAAAHLNFIARQLGSLTRELHETAEELSAAVGVLPPHRAPHPRLLTAPAAPTTRPPSTASPAAAPVRHR
;
A
#
# COMPACT_ATOMS: atom_id res chain seq x y z
N MET A 1 11.09 4.56 11.89
CA MET A 1 11.90 5.52 11.11
C MET A 1 11.08 6.10 9.97
N ARG A 2 10.88 7.43 9.91
CA ARG A 2 9.92 8.05 8.97
C ARG A 2 10.60 8.55 7.68
N PHE A 3 11.19 7.65 6.89
CA PHE A 3 11.69 8.00 5.56
C PHE A 3 10.61 8.64 4.66
N SER A 4 9.35 8.25 4.85
CA SER A 4 8.19 8.85 4.18
C SER A 4 8.06 10.35 4.47
N VAL A 5 8.33 10.81 5.70
CA VAL A 5 8.25 12.23 6.06
C VAL A 5 9.39 13.03 5.44
N ILE A 6 10.61 12.50 5.47
CA ILE A 6 11.78 13.12 4.83
C ILE A 6 11.55 13.24 3.32
N HIS A 7 10.99 12.20 2.70
CA HIS A 7 10.65 12.21 1.29
C HIS A 7 9.52 13.20 0.97
N LEU A 8 8.43 13.18 1.74
CA LEU A 8 7.29 14.07 1.56
C LEU A 8 7.70 15.54 1.67
N LYS A 9 8.51 15.92 2.66
CA LYS A 9 9.04 17.29 2.78
C LYS A 9 9.78 17.74 1.52
N CYS A 10 10.59 16.86 0.94
CA CYS A 10 11.27 17.12 -0.32
C CYS A 10 10.27 17.29 -1.47
N GLU A 11 9.27 16.41 -1.58
CA GLU A 11 8.25 16.49 -2.63
C GLU A 11 7.41 17.78 -2.52
N THR A 12 6.93 18.14 -1.32
CA THR A 12 6.23 19.40 -1.08
C THR A 12 7.08 20.60 -1.50
N THR A 13 8.38 20.59 -1.21
CA THR A 13 9.28 21.65 -1.66
C THR A 13 9.40 21.68 -3.18
N LEU A 14 9.55 20.52 -3.83
CA LEU A 14 9.61 20.43 -5.30
C LEU A 14 8.31 20.90 -5.96
N ASP A 15 7.15 20.67 -5.33
CA ASP A 15 5.85 21.16 -5.80
C ASP A 15 5.78 22.69 -5.86
N THR A 16 6.26 23.37 -4.83
CA THR A 16 6.31 24.85 -4.83
C THR A 16 7.21 25.43 -5.92
N LEU A 17 8.17 24.63 -6.42
CA LEU A 17 9.13 25.01 -7.46
C LEU A 17 8.70 24.57 -8.86
N ARG A 18 7.52 23.95 -9.02
CA ARG A 18 6.99 23.53 -10.33
C ARG A 18 6.16 24.65 -10.96
N SER A 19 6.31 24.82 -12.28
CA SER A 19 5.43 25.65 -13.08
C SER A 19 4.08 24.96 -13.26
N ARG A 20 3.07 25.71 -13.74
CA ARG A 20 1.78 25.14 -14.20
C ARG A 20 1.92 24.01 -15.22
N HIS A 21 3.07 23.94 -15.91
CA HIS A 21 3.38 22.93 -16.93
C HIS A 21 4.30 21.82 -16.40
N GLY A 22 4.53 21.76 -15.09
CA GLY A 22 5.32 20.72 -14.42
C GLY A 22 6.83 20.84 -14.56
N THR A 23 7.29 21.91 -15.18
CA THR A 23 8.71 22.21 -15.29
C THR A 23 9.20 22.84 -14.01
N ILE A 24 10.32 22.35 -13.47
CA ILE A 24 10.97 22.96 -12.30
C ILE A 24 11.47 24.35 -12.71
N THR A 25 10.89 25.40 -12.12
CA THR A 25 11.19 26.81 -12.42
C THR A 25 12.53 27.25 -11.82
N ASN A 26 12.97 26.60 -10.74
CA ASN A 26 14.23 26.87 -10.05
C ASN A 26 15.02 25.56 -9.84
N THR A 27 15.87 25.22 -10.83
CA THR A 27 16.71 24.02 -10.80
C THR A 27 17.71 23.99 -9.64
N PRO A 28 18.38 25.11 -9.27
CA PRO A 28 19.21 25.17 -8.07
C PRO A 28 18.46 24.80 -6.79
N ALA A 29 17.29 25.39 -6.54
CA ALA A 29 16.51 25.11 -5.33
C ALA A 29 16.02 23.65 -5.29
N ALA A 30 15.63 23.07 -6.42
CA ALA A 30 15.26 21.66 -6.50
C ALA A 30 16.44 20.72 -6.23
N THR A 31 17.65 21.10 -6.63
CA THR A 31 18.88 20.35 -6.32
C THR A 31 19.19 20.41 -4.83
N THR A 32 19.01 21.58 -4.20
CA THR A 32 19.17 21.76 -2.75
C THR A 32 18.19 20.87 -1.98
N ALA A 33 16.90 20.89 -2.33
CA ALA A 33 15.88 20.06 -1.67
C ALA A 33 16.21 18.55 -1.73
N ARG A 34 16.66 18.06 -2.89
CA ARG A 34 17.09 16.65 -3.04
C ARG A 34 18.35 16.33 -2.24
N THR A 35 19.29 17.27 -2.20
CA THR A 35 20.52 17.13 -1.40
C THR A 35 20.18 17.07 0.09
N GLU A 36 19.25 17.90 0.54
CA GLU A 36 18.73 17.88 1.92
C GLU A 36 18.07 16.56 2.25
N ARG A 37 17.14 16.10 1.41
CA ARG A 37 16.49 14.79 1.57
C ARG A 37 17.50 13.66 1.72
N ASN A 38 18.50 13.60 0.85
CA ASN A 38 19.49 12.52 0.87
C ASN A 38 20.35 12.56 2.12
N ARG A 39 20.76 13.76 2.56
CA ARG A 39 21.53 13.95 3.80
C ARG A 39 20.71 13.53 5.01
N ASP A 40 19.49 14.02 5.12
CA ASP A 40 18.62 13.77 6.27
C ASP A 40 18.24 12.27 6.35
N ALA A 41 18.01 11.63 5.20
CA ALA A 41 17.79 10.19 5.12
C ALA A 41 19.03 9.38 5.51
N ALA A 42 20.22 9.79 5.08
CA ALA A 42 21.48 9.15 5.44
C ALA A 42 21.74 9.25 6.95
N ALA A 43 21.62 10.45 7.52
CA ALA A 43 21.80 10.68 8.95
C ALA A 43 20.82 9.84 9.79
N ALA A 44 19.55 9.83 9.41
CA ALA A 44 18.55 9.03 10.10
C ALA A 44 18.88 7.52 10.03
N PHE A 45 19.32 7.03 8.87
CA PHE A 45 19.72 5.63 8.71
C PHE A 45 20.92 5.27 9.57
N GLU A 46 21.97 6.09 9.53
CA GLU A 46 23.19 5.90 10.30
C GLU A 46 22.94 5.89 11.81
N GLU A 47 22.12 6.84 12.29
CA GLU A 47 21.82 6.97 13.72
C GLU A 47 20.91 5.86 14.25
N HIS A 48 19.86 5.52 13.51
CA HIS A 48 18.76 4.70 14.05
C HIS A 48 18.63 3.30 13.48
N LEU A 49 19.19 3.01 12.31
CA LEU A 49 19.06 1.69 11.67
C LEU A 49 20.38 0.95 11.55
N LEU A 50 21.46 1.63 11.12
CA LEU A 50 22.74 1.01 10.84
C LEU A 50 23.23 0.10 11.99
N PRO A 51 23.18 0.50 13.28
CA PRO A 51 23.60 -0.36 14.40
C PRO A 51 22.76 -1.63 14.58
N HIS A 52 21.55 -1.66 14.04
CA HIS A 52 20.55 -2.71 14.25
C HIS A 52 20.26 -3.55 12.99
N THR A 53 20.79 -3.17 11.83
CA THR A 53 20.52 -3.84 10.54
C THR A 53 20.75 -5.35 10.61
N LEU A 54 21.93 -5.79 11.05
CA LEU A 54 22.27 -7.21 11.16
C LEU A 54 21.32 -7.99 12.07
N MET A 55 20.98 -7.41 13.24
CA MET A 55 20.07 -8.02 14.20
C MET A 55 18.67 -8.19 13.61
N LEU A 56 18.13 -7.13 13.00
CA LEU A 56 16.80 -7.13 12.38
C LEU A 56 16.72 -8.13 11.22
N LEU A 57 17.72 -8.17 10.35
CA LEU A 57 17.79 -9.09 9.22
C LEU A 57 17.89 -10.55 9.68
N THR A 58 18.70 -10.81 10.71
CA THR A 58 18.83 -12.16 11.29
C THR A 58 17.53 -12.61 11.96
N ALA A 59 16.90 -11.73 12.73
CA ALA A 59 15.61 -12.00 13.36
C ALA A 59 14.52 -12.26 12.30
N ALA A 60 14.49 -11.49 11.21
CA ALA A 60 13.54 -11.68 10.11
C ALA A 60 13.73 -13.02 9.39
N ARG A 61 14.98 -13.44 9.11
CA ARG A 61 15.28 -14.76 8.53
C ARG A 61 14.82 -15.89 9.45
N SER A 62 15.18 -15.80 10.73
CA SER A 62 14.75 -16.76 11.76
C SER A 62 13.22 -16.85 11.88
N ALA A 63 12.52 -15.72 11.78
CA ALA A 63 11.06 -15.72 11.77
C ALA A 63 10.50 -16.50 10.58
N ILE A 64 11.03 -16.28 9.37
CA ILE A 64 10.60 -17.01 8.16
C ILE A 64 10.83 -18.52 8.31
N ASP A 65 11.96 -18.92 8.88
CA ASP A 65 12.31 -20.33 9.07
C ASP A 65 11.40 -21.04 10.09
N ASN A 66 10.87 -20.29 11.07
CA ASN A 66 10.02 -20.83 12.13
C ASN A 66 8.50 -20.78 11.79
N MET A 67 8.10 -20.05 10.74
CA MET A 67 6.71 -19.98 10.31
C MET A 67 6.25 -21.24 9.56
N PRO A 68 4.94 -21.56 9.57
CA PRO A 68 4.38 -22.60 8.71
C PRO A 68 4.76 -22.38 7.24
N PRO A 69 5.12 -23.43 6.48
CA PRO A 69 5.54 -23.27 5.10
C PRO A 69 4.48 -22.57 4.24
N ALA A 70 4.87 -21.47 3.60
CA ALA A 70 4.00 -20.75 2.67
C ALA A 70 4.70 -20.37 1.37
N ARG A 71 3.93 -20.30 0.28
CA ARG A 71 4.42 -20.02 -1.08
C ARG A 71 5.20 -18.71 -1.24
N HIS A 72 5.03 -17.78 -0.32
CA HIS A 72 5.59 -16.42 -0.39
C HIS A 72 6.86 -16.22 0.45
N HIS A 73 7.26 -17.23 1.24
CA HIS A 73 8.50 -17.16 2.05
C HIS A 73 9.73 -16.89 1.18
N HIS A 74 9.82 -17.51 0.01
CA HIS A 74 10.93 -17.27 -0.92
C HIS A 74 11.00 -15.80 -1.37
N ALA A 75 9.85 -15.18 -1.66
CA ALA A 75 9.80 -13.78 -2.06
C ALA A 75 10.20 -12.85 -0.90
N TRP A 76 9.79 -13.16 0.33
CA TRP A 76 10.23 -12.42 1.52
C TRP A 76 11.72 -12.57 1.80
N LEU A 77 12.28 -13.78 1.66
CA LEU A 77 13.72 -14.00 1.81
C LEU A 77 14.51 -13.16 0.78
N LEU A 78 14.08 -13.14 -0.48
CA LEU A 78 14.69 -12.29 -1.50
C LEU A 78 14.65 -10.80 -1.13
N LEU A 79 13.56 -10.32 -0.51
CA LEU A 79 13.45 -8.94 -0.04
C LEU A 79 14.36 -8.65 1.16
N VAL A 80 14.48 -9.60 2.09
CA VAL A 80 15.42 -9.52 3.21
C VAL A 80 16.86 -9.48 2.71
N ASP A 81 17.20 -10.30 1.71
CA ASP A 81 18.52 -10.29 1.07
C ASP A 81 18.77 -8.99 0.29
N ASP A 82 17.75 -8.39 -0.33
CA ASP A 82 17.84 -7.10 -1.01
C ASP A 82 18.14 -5.96 -0.01
N LEU A 83 17.51 -6.00 1.17
CA LEU A 83 17.76 -5.09 2.28
C LEU A 83 19.17 -5.28 2.87
N ASP A 84 19.62 -6.52 3.04
CA ASP A 84 20.97 -6.85 3.51
C ASP A 84 22.04 -6.33 2.55
N HIS A 85 21.84 -6.56 1.24
CA HIS A 85 22.70 -5.99 0.20
C HIS A 85 22.73 -4.46 0.26
N ALA A 86 21.56 -3.82 0.40
CA ALA A 86 21.47 -2.37 0.52
C ALA A 86 22.20 -1.84 1.77
N ALA A 87 22.06 -2.49 2.93
CA ALA A 87 22.75 -2.09 4.16
C ALA A 87 24.26 -2.23 4.03
N THR A 88 24.73 -3.32 3.42
CA THR A 88 26.16 -3.54 3.15
C THR A 88 26.73 -2.44 2.26
N GLN A 89 26.01 -2.04 1.21
CA GLN A 89 26.45 -0.94 0.34
C GLN A 89 26.43 0.42 1.03
N ILE A 90 25.40 0.69 1.86
CA ILE A 90 25.34 1.92 2.67
C ILE A 90 26.54 1.99 3.61
N HIS A 91 26.79 0.93 4.37
CA HIS A 91 27.92 0.88 5.31
C HIS A 91 29.26 1.08 4.58
N ARG A 92 29.46 0.41 3.45
CA ARG A 92 30.67 0.59 2.62
C ARG A 92 30.86 2.04 2.18
N ILE A 93 29.81 2.67 1.64
CA ILE A 93 29.87 4.06 1.15
C ILE A 93 30.12 5.04 2.31
N LEU A 94 29.52 4.81 3.49
CA LEU A 94 29.74 5.66 4.67
C LEU A 94 31.15 5.52 5.26
N THR A 95 31.73 4.32 5.17
CA THR A 95 33.09 4.04 5.69
C THR A 95 34.19 4.63 4.79
N ASP A 96 33.92 4.81 3.50
CA ASP A 96 34.79 5.55 2.58
C ASP A 96 34.65 7.06 2.84
N THR A 97 35.35 7.58 3.88
CA THR A 97 35.26 8.98 4.31
C THR A 97 35.75 9.96 3.23
N PRO A 98 34.88 10.81 2.65
CA PRO A 98 35.32 11.88 1.78
C PRO A 98 35.86 13.07 2.61
N PRO A 99 36.77 13.88 2.07
CA PRO A 99 37.26 15.06 2.77
C PRO A 99 36.10 16.05 3.07
N PRO A 100 36.01 16.60 4.31
CA PRO A 100 34.94 17.49 4.72
C PRO A 100 34.85 18.75 3.82
N ASP A 101 33.62 19.27 3.65
CA ASP A 101 33.27 20.45 2.85
C ASP A 101 33.55 20.43 1.34
N SER A 102 33.77 19.24 0.76
CA SER A 102 33.97 19.09 -0.69
C SER A 102 32.69 18.65 -1.42
N GLY A 103 32.66 18.83 -2.76
CA GLY A 103 31.63 18.22 -3.62
C GLY A 103 31.50 16.69 -3.45
N ALA A 104 32.49 16.04 -2.85
CA ALA A 104 32.50 14.61 -2.60
C ALA A 104 31.47 14.16 -1.54
N ALA A 105 31.15 14.97 -0.52
CA ALA A 105 30.10 14.64 0.44
C ALA A 105 28.70 14.63 -0.21
N ARG A 106 28.45 15.55 -1.16
CA ARG A 106 27.19 15.56 -1.93
C ARG A 106 27.10 14.34 -2.85
N GLU A 107 28.22 13.97 -3.48
CA GLU A 107 28.27 12.79 -4.34
C GLU A 107 28.10 11.48 -3.54
N GLN A 108 28.66 11.41 -2.33
CA GLN A 108 28.45 10.30 -1.39
C GLN A 108 26.97 10.13 -1.03
N HIS A 109 26.28 11.21 -0.61
CA HIS A 109 24.83 11.16 -0.32
C HIS A 109 24.00 10.80 -1.55
N ARG A 110 24.42 11.23 -2.74
CA ARG A 110 23.77 10.85 -4.00
C ARG A 110 23.93 9.36 -4.28
N ALA A 111 25.12 8.80 -4.04
CA ALA A 111 25.41 7.38 -4.21
C ALA A 111 24.66 6.50 -3.20
N LEU A 112 24.35 7.01 -2.01
CA LEU A 112 23.54 6.31 -0.99
C LEU A 112 22.06 6.18 -1.36
N TRP A 113 21.51 7.15 -2.10
CA TRP A 113 20.06 7.25 -2.31
C TRP A 113 19.39 5.98 -2.87
N PRO A 114 19.94 5.27 -3.88
CA PRO A 114 19.34 4.03 -4.37
C PRO A 114 19.12 3.01 -3.26
N TYR A 115 20.10 2.83 -2.38
CA TYR A 115 20.07 1.87 -1.27
C TYR A 115 19.17 2.34 -0.12
N LEU A 116 19.24 3.62 0.24
CA LEU A 116 18.35 4.21 1.24
C LEU A 116 16.88 4.12 0.81
N SER A 117 16.60 4.28 -0.49
CA SER A 117 15.23 4.16 -1.01
C SER A 117 14.67 2.74 -0.90
N VAL A 118 15.52 1.70 -0.97
CA VAL A 118 15.10 0.30 -0.78
C VAL A 118 14.75 0.06 0.68
N TRP A 119 15.58 0.52 1.62
CA TRP A 119 15.28 0.47 3.05
C TRP A 119 14.01 1.25 3.39
N ALA A 120 13.86 2.44 2.83
CA ALA A 120 12.66 3.27 3.03
C ALA A 120 11.37 2.61 2.52
N GLU A 121 11.47 1.73 1.53
CA GLU A 121 10.34 1.04 0.90
C GLU A 121 9.99 -0.26 1.59
N HIS A 122 10.99 -1.09 1.91
CA HIS A 122 10.77 -2.46 2.35
C HIS A 122 11.04 -2.68 3.85
N ALA A 123 11.48 -1.68 4.62
CA ALA A 123 11.75 -1.87 6.06
C ALA A 123 10.51 -2.26 6.89
N THR A 124 9.29 -1.94 6.45
CA THR A 124 8.05 -2.37 7.12
C THR A 124 7.89 -3.89 7.13
N ILE A 125 8.42 -4.58 6.10
CA ILE A 125 8.47 -6.04 6.05
C ILE A 125 9.29 -6.60 7.21
N LEU A 126 10.41 -5.96 7.56
CA LEU A 126 11.23 -6.38 8.70
C LEU A 126 10.48 -6.21 10.02
N THR A 127 9.70 -5.14 10.19
CA THR A 127 8.89 -4.95 11.40
C THR A 127 7.92 -6.11 11.60
N ASN A 128 7.16 -6.47 10.55
CA ASN A 128 6.19 -7.56 10.63
C ASN A 128 6.85 -8.93 10.83
N LEU A 129 7.99 -9.18 10.17
CA LEU A 129 8.74 -10.42 10.34
C LEU A 129 9.37 -10.53 11.72
N VAL A 130 9.93 -9.45 12.27
CA VAL A 130 10.50 -9.45 13.62
C VAL A 130 9.41 -9.63 14.68
N ASP A 131 8.21 -9.07 14.45
CA ASP A 131 7.07 -9.25 15.37
C ASP A 131 6.59 -10.72 15.46
N GLN A 132 6.99 -11.59 14.52
CA GLN A 132 6.69 -13.03 14.60
C GLN A 132 7.38 -13.73 15.79
N HIS A 133 8.39 -13.12 16.40
CA HIS A 133 9.00 -13.64 17.64
C HIS A 133 8.14 -13.37 18.88
N ARG A 134 7.07 -12.59 18.74
CA ARG A 134 6.10 -12.33 19.80
C ARG A 134 5.24 -13.57 20.04
N THR A 135 5.07 -13.94 21.32
CA THR A 135 4.15 -15.00 21.71
C THR A 135 2.72 -14.43 21.85
N PRO A 136 1.76 -14.84 21.00
CA PRO A 136 0.36 -14.44 21.16
C PRO A 136 -0.27 -15.09 22.39
N ALA A 137 -1.40 -14.57 22.83
CA ALA A 137 -2.22 -15.22 23.86
C ALA A 137 -2.75 -16.58 23.37
N PRO A 138 -3.05 -17.52 24.28
CA PRO A 138 -3.80 -18.71 23.93
C PRO A 138 -5.15 -18.34 23.33
N GLU A 139 -5.46 -18.91 22.16
CA GLU A 139 -6.76 -18.74 21.51
C GLU A 139 -7.88 -19.36 22.39
N PHE A 140 -9.07 -18.78 22.34
CA PHE A 140 -10.26 -19.39 22.93
C PHE A 140 -10.50 -20.78 22.34
N THR A 141 -10.99 -21.70 23.18
CA THR A 141 -11.26 -23.09 22.77
C THR A 141 -12.59 -23.60 23.38
N GLY A 142 -13.15 -24.63 22.76
CA GLY A 142 -14.31 -25.38 23.28
C GLY A 142 -15.57 -24.53 23.43
N GLU A 143 -16.28 -24.73 24.54
CA GLU A 143 -17.54 -24.02 24.84
C GLU A 143 -17.34 -22.51 24.96
N HIS A 144 -16.18 -22.07 25.48
CA HIS A 144 -15.91 -20.65 25.62
C HIS A 144 -15.80 -19.94 24.26
N GLN A 145 -15.13 -20.58 23.29
CA GLN A 145 -15.06 -20.07 21.92
C GLN A 145 -16.44 -20.05 21.26
N THR A 146 -17.22 -21.11 21.45
CA THR A 146 -18.56 -21.22 20.84
C THR A 146 -19.48 -20.09 21.34
N ALA A 147 -19.50 -19.84 22.65
CA ALA A 147 -20.29 -18.77 23.24
C ALA A 147 -19.89 -17.37 22.73
N TRP A 148 -18.58 -17.12 22.57
CA TRP A 148 -18.09 -15.85 22.02
C TRP A 148 -18.40 -15.69 20.53
N ASN A 149 -18.29 -16.77 19.75
CA ASN A 149 -18.66 -16.76 18.34
C ASN A 149 -20.14 -16.43 18.16
N GLU A 150 -21.03 -17.08 18.93
CA GLU A 150 -22.48 -16.81 18.89
C GLU A 150 -22.80 -15.36 19.27
N ARG A 151 -22.15 -14.84 20.33
CA ARG A 151 -22.32 -13.44 20.76
C ARG A 151 -21.86 -12.45 19.69
N ALA A 152 -20.67 -12.65 19.16
CA ALA A 152 -20.09 -11.78 18.14
C ALA A 152 -20.90 -11.84 16.84
N GLN A 153 -21.37 -13.03 16.42
CA GLN A 153 -22.21 -13.20 15.23
C GLN A 153 -23.54 -12.46 15.38
N ALA A 154 -24.19 -12.60 16.55
CA ALA A 154 -25.43 -11.88 16.83
C ALA A 154 -25.22 -10.36 16.81
N ALA A 155 -24.10 -9.85 17.33
CA ALA A 155 -23.76 -8.44 17.28
C ALA A 155 -23.45 -7.96 15.85
N HIS A 156 -22.73 -8.75 15.07
CA HIS A 156 -22.46 -8.47 13.66
C HIS A 156 -23.74 -8.34 12.85
N GLU A 157 -24.72 -9.24 13.04
CA GLU A 157 -26.03 -9.19 12.39
C GLU A 157 -26.85 -7.94 12.77
N ARG A 158 -26.58 -7.34 13.93
CA ARG A 158 -27.18 -6.08 14.38
C ARG A 158 -26.39 -4.83 13.98
N GLY A 159 -25.20 -4.99 13.38
CA GLY A 159 -24.28 -3.89 13.10
C GLY A 159 -23.58 -3.32 14.33
N GLU A 160 -23.51 -4.08 15.43
CA GLU A 160 -22.88 -3.70 16.71
C GLU A 160 -21.43 -4.24 16.83
N LEU A 161 -20.89 -4.74 15.72
CA LEU A 161 -19.51 -5.19 15.60
C LEU A 161 -18.79 -4.27 14.60
N GLU A 162 -17.86 -3.45 15.08
CA GLU A 162 -17.17 -2.42 14.29
C GLU A 162 -15.69 -2.79 14.09
N PRO A 163 -15.31 -3.34 12.92
CA PRO A 163 -13.91 -3.60 12.59
C PRO A 163 -13.12 -2.29 12.48
N PHE A 164 -11.85 -2.30 12.93
CA PHE A 164 -10.98 -1.11 12.80
C PHE A 164 -9.54 -1.42 12.36
N GLU A 165 -9.07 -2.66 12.49
CA GLU A 165 -7.74 -3.07 12.00
C GLU A 165 -7.77 -4.51 11.47
N SER A 166 -7.03 -4.81 10.40
CA SER A 166 -6.90 -6.19 9.90
C SER A 166 -5.53 -6.49 9.30
N TRP A 167 -5.11 -7.75 9.40
CA TRP A 167 -3.84 -8.26 8.86
C TRP A 167 -3.91 -9.77 8.62
N TYR A 168 -2.94 -10.34 7.89
CA TYR A 168 -2.79 -11.79 7.83
C TYR A 168 -1.85 -12.30 8.92
N ASP A 169 -2.14 -13.46 9.52
CA ASP A 169 -1.20 -14.17 10.40
C ASP A 169 -0.28 -15.14 9.63
N ALA A 170 0.68 -15.76 10.34
CA ALA A 170 1.62 -16.74 9.79
C ALA A 170 0.95 -18.03 9.27
N ARG A 171 -0.29 -18.29 9.65
CA ARG A 171 -1.09 -19.43 9.15
C ARG A 171 -1.90 -19.04 7.90
N GLY A 172 -1.85 -17.77 7.49
CA GLY A 172 -2.62 -17.24 6.36
C GLY A 172 -4.08 -16.95 6.69
N ARG A 173 -4.46 -16.86 7.97
CA ARG A 173 -5.79 -16.39 8.39
C ARG A 173 -5.83 -14.87 8.33
N LEU A 174 -6.93 -14.30 7.84
CA LEU A 174 -7.23 -12.89 8.04
C LEU A 174 -7.59 -12.68 9.51
N ILE A 175 -6.88 -11.82 10.20
CA ILE A 175 -7.12 -11.41 11.58
C ILE A 175 -7.74 -10.02 11.53
N THR A 176 -8.80 -9.81 12.30
CA THR A 176 -9.50 -8.53 12.39
C THR A 176 -9.70 -8.15 13.85
N LEU A 177 -9.35 -6.92 14.22
CA LEU A 177 -9.76 -6.33 15.49
C LEU A 177 -11.07 -5.57 15.27
N ALA A 178 -12.04 -5.81 16.16
CA ALA A 178 -13.33 -5.15 16.11
C ALA A 178 -13.81 -4.76 17.51
N TYR A 179 -14.50 -3.64 17.61
CA TYR A 179 -15.27 -3.32 18.80
C TYR A 179 -16.58 -4.08 18.79
N LEU A 180 -16.85 -4.81 19.86
CA LEU A 180 -18.16 -5.28 20.22
C LEU A 180 -18.79 -4.21 21.12
N VAL A 181 -19.86 -3.56 20.65
CA VAL A 181 -20.57 -2.52 21.38
C VAL A 181 -21.85 -3.12 21.97
N GLU A 182 -21.89 -3.27 23.30
CA GLU A 182 -23.05 -3.82 24.01
C GLU A 182 -23.29 -3.04 25.31
N ASP A 183 -24.54 -2.64 25.57
CA ASP A 183 -24.96 -1.98 26.82
C ASP A 183 -24.06 -0.79 27.24
N ASP A 184 -23.69 0.07 26.28
CA ASP A 184 -22.77 1.22 26.44
C ASP A 184 -21.33 0.86 26.86
N ALA A 185 -20.93 -0.42 26.78
CA ALA A 185 -19.57 -0.89 26.94
C ALA A 185 -18.98 -1.37 25.61
N SER A 186 -17.70 -1.09 25.39
CA SER A 186 -16.97 -1.56 24.22
C SER A 186 -15.90 -2.56 24.64
N THR A 187 -15.95 -3.77 24.07
CA THR A 187 -14.94 -4.80 24.22
C THR A 187 -14.26 -5.03 22.87
N VAL A 188 -12.93 -5.10 22.83
CA VAL A 188 -12.20 -5.39 21.61
C VAL A 188 -12.11 -6.90 21.43
N LEU A 189 -12.61 -7.40 20.31
CA LEU A 189 -12.50 -8.79 19.90
C LEU A 189 -11.34 -8.96 18.92
N VAL A 190 -10.63 -10.08 19.05
CA VAL A 190 -9.68 -10.57 18.05
C VAL A 190 -10.39 -11.66 17.26
N LEU A 191 -10.61 -11.42 15.97
CA LEU A 191 -11.36 -12.30 15.07
C LEU A 191 -10.41 -12.92 14.05
N ALA A 192 -10.69 -14.14 13.59
CA ALA A 192 -9.99 -14.81 12.52
C ALA A 192 -10.95 -15.34 11.47
N GLY A 193 -10.72 -14.99 10.21
CA GLY A 193 -11.59 -15.27 9.07
C GLY A 193 -12.08 -13.98 8.41
N ASP A 194 -12.71 -14.14 7.26
CA ASP A 194 -13.41 -13.04 6.59
C ASP A 194 -14.77 -12.83 7.27
N LEU A 195 -15.06 -11.59 7.68
CA LEU A 195 -16.31 -11.26 8.37
C LEU A 195 -17.53 -11.37 7.43
N ASP A 196 -17.30 -11.30 6.11
CA ASP A 196 -18.33 -11.49 5.09
C ASP A 196 -18.63 -12.99 4.86
N GLU A 197 -17.87 -13.90 5.46
CA GLU A 197 -18.04 -15.35 5.33
C GLU A 197 -18.53 -16.00 6.64
N PRO A 198 -19.32 -17.08 6.61
CA PRO A 198 -19.98 -17.61 7.81
C PRO A 198 -19.07 -18.37 8.79
N HIS A 199 -17.76 -18.42 8.56
CA HIS A 199 -16.84 -19.33 9.25
C HIS A 199 -15.69 -18.63 9.99
N TRP A 200 -15.82 -17.32 10.24
CA TRP A 200 -14.90 -16.61 11.11
C TRP A 200 -15.10 -17.01 12.59
N GLN A 201 -14.07 -16.75 13.41
CA GLN A 201 -14.00 -17.20 14.80
C GLN A 201 -13.41 -16.10 15.69
N VAL A 202 -13.91 -15.98 16.92
CA VAL A 202 -13.31 -15.18 17.98
C VAL A 202 -12.14 -15.95 18.56
N LEU A 203 -10.95 -15.35 18.49
CA LEU A 203 -9.71 -15.88 19.07
C LEU A 203 -9.48 -15.40 20.50
N GLY A 204 -9.97 -14.22 20.85
CA GLY A 204 -9.77 -13.61 22.15
C GLY A 204 -10.48 -12.27 22.29
N GLN A 205 -10.37 -11.68 23.47
CA GLN A 205 -10.94 -10.36 23.77
C GLN A 205 -10.06 -9.59 24.76
N ASP A 206 -10.10 -8.27 24.69
CA ASP A 206 -9.53 -7.37 25.68
C ASP A 206 -10.34 -6.06 25.73
N ASN A 207 -10.21 -5.28 26.81
CA ASN A 207 -10.86 -3.98 26.93
C ASN A 207 -10.01 -2.84 26.36
N ASN A 208 -8.84 -3.14 25.80
CA ASN A 208 -7.89 -2.17 25.27
C ASN A 208 -7.38 -2.62 23.90
N GLU A 209 -7.55 -1.78 22.88
CA GLU A 209 -7.14 -2.06 21.49
C GLU A 209 -5.67 -2.45 21.37
N TYR A 210 -4.79 -1.67 22.00
CA TYR A 210 -3.34 -1.89 21.94
C TYR A 210 -2.97 -3.23 22.56
N ARG A 211 -3.61 -3.60 23.67
CA ARG A 211 -3.39 -4.90 24.32
C ARG A 211 -3.98 -6.04 23.50
N ALA A 212 -5.18 -5.87 22.94
CA ALA A 212 -5.78 -6.85 22.03
C ALA A 212 -4.84 -7.13 20.83
N GLY A 213 -4.29 -6.09 20.21
CA GLY A 213 -3.33 -6.20 19.12
C GLY A 213 -2.03 -6.91 19.52
N GLN A 214 -1.54 -6.72 20.74
CA GLN A 214 -0.37 -7.46 21.26
C GLN A 214 -0.65 -8.94 21.54
N LEU A 215 -1.86 -9.25 22.03
CA LEU A 215 -2.27 -10.61 22.37
C LEU A 215 -2.71 -11.41 21.13
N ALA A 216 -3.13 -10.73 20.07
CA ALA A 216 -3.51 -11.35 18.81
C ALA A 216 -2.33 -12.04 18.09
N PRO A 217 -2.60 -12.97 17.15
CA PRO A 217 -1.55 -13.51 16.26
C PRO A 217 -0.82 -12.37 15.53
N PRO A 218 0.53 -12.39 15.47
CA PRO A 218 1.31 -11.29 14.91
C PRO A 218 1.12 -11.16 13.39
N PRO A 219 1.15 -9.92 12.85
CA PRO A 219 0.95 -9.66 11.42
C PRO A 219 2.14 -10.13 10.58
N VAL A 220 1.85 -10.79 9.47
CA VAL A 220 2.85 -11.01 8.41
C VAL A 220 2.93 -9.81 7.46
N PRO A 221 4.00 -9.68 6.67
CA PRO A 221 4.08 -8.64 5.64
C PRO A 221 2.88 -8.68 4.68
N PRO A 222 2.13 -7.58 4.53
CA PRO A 222 1.02 -7.52 3.59
C PRO A 222 1.49 -7.58 2.14
N GLY A 223 0.60 -7.98 1.23
CA GLY A 223 0.86 -7.94 -0.20
C GLY A 223 0.78 -6.53 -0.79
N VAL A 224 1.16 -6.40 -2.07
CA VAL A 224 1.02 -5.17 -2.86
C VAL A 224 0.24 -5.41 -4.15
N LEU A 225 -0.43 -4.37 -4.66
CA LEU A 225 -1.22 -4.50 -5.89
C LEU A 225 -0.34 -4.67 -7.13
N ARG A 226 0.79 -3.94 -7.20
CA ARG A 226 1.79 -4.08 -8.26
C ARG A 226 3.20 -4.26 -7.69
N PRO A 227 3.71 -5.50 -7.67
CA PRO A 227 5.05 -5.81 -7.13
C PRO A 227 6.24 -5.08 -7.76
N ARG A 228 6.07 -4.34 -8.87
CA ARG A 228 7.17 -3.68 -9.61
C ARG A 228 7.17 -2.16 -9.50
N ILE A 229 6.22 -1.57 -8.80
CA ILE A 229 6.04 -0.12 -8.77
C ILE A 229 6.60 0.39 -7.44
N SER A 230 7.48 1.39 -7.53
CA SER A 230 8.16 1.97 -6.37
C SER A 230 7.79 3.43 -6.19
N ARG A 231 7.38 3.78 -4.96
CA ARG A 231 7.06 5.17 -4.57
C ARG A 231 8.24 6.13 -4.64
N TYR A 232 9.45 5.60 -4.58
CA TYR A 232 10.68 6.40 -4.56
C TYR A 232 11.35 6.53 -5.93
N GLN A 233 10.87 5.81 -6.96
CA GLN A 233 11.43 5.83 -8.32
C GLN A 233 10.64 6.68 -9.31
N GLN A 234 9.42 7.13 -8.96
CA GLN A 234 8.59 7.90 -9.87
C GLN A 234 9.20 9.29 -10.13
N ARG A 235 9.47 9.60 -11.40
CA ARG A 235 9.71 10.99 -11.82
C ARG A 235 8.35 11.69 -11.86
N LEU A 236 7.96 12.28 -10.73
CA LEU A 236 6.73 13.07 -10.65
C LEU A 236 6.87 14.34 -11.50
N THR A 237 5.99 14.45 -12.49
CA THR A 237 5.74 15.68 -13.25
C THR A 237 4.50 16.33 -12.65
N ALA A 238 4.49 17.68 -12.56
CA ALA A 238 3.49 18.72 -12.18
C ALA A 238 2.47 18.60 -11.01
N PRO A 239 1.98 19.76 -10.51
CA PRO A 239 0.96 19.86 -9.46
C PRO A 239 -0.49 19.99 -10.00
N GLU A 240 -1.47 20.04 -9.08
CA GLU A 240 -2.81 19.40 -9.07
C GLU A 240 -2.69 17.90 -8.81
N VAL A 241 -3.43 17.34 -7.83
CA VAL A 241 -3.39 15.90 -7.52
C VAL A 241 -3.68 15.14 -8.81
N ARG A 242 -2.64 14.56 -9.39
CA ARG A 242 -2.75 14.04 -10.74
C ARG A 242 -3.46 12.71 -10.66
N VAL A 243 -4.24 12.43 -11.70
CA VAL A 243 -4.75 11.07 -11.90
C VAL A 243 -3.60 10.05 -11.89
N GLN A 244 -2.40 10.43 -12.37
CA GLN A 244 -1.23 9.56 -12.30
C GLN A 244 -0.73 9.28 -10.88
N ASP A 245 -0.89 10.24 -9.96
CA ASP A 245 -0.45 10.10 -8.56
C ASP A 245 -1.47 9.25 -7.81
N LEU A 246 -2.77 9.49 -8.01
CA LEU A 246 -3.83 8.64 -7.47
C LEU A 246 -3.73 7.19 -7.97
N ILE A 247 -3.42 7.01 -9.26
CA ILE A 247 -3.14 5.66 -9.81
C ILE A 247 -1.93 5.04 -9.11
N HIS A 248 -0.90 5.83 -8.84
CA HIS A 248 0.28 5.36 -8.12
C HIS A 248 -0.06 4.96 -6.68
N ASP A 249 -0.81 5.78 -5.95
CA ASP A 249 -1.21 5.53 -4.56
C ASP A 249 -2.03 4.24 -4.44
N VAL A 250 -3.04 4.05 -5.30
CA VAL A 250 -3.80 2.79 -5.39
C VAL A 250 -2.90 1.61 -5.75
N THR A 251 -1.87 1.86 -6.54
CA THR A 251 -0.95 0.83 -6.98
C THR A 251 0.01 0.35 -5.88
N VAL A 252 0.41 1.25 -4.99
CA VAL A 252 1.30 0.95 -3.85
C VAL A 252 0.53 0.72 -2.54
N ALA A 253 -0.80 0.88 -2.56
CA ALA A 253 -1.69 0.62 -1.42
C ALA A 253 -1.54 -0.80 -0.89
N HIS A 254 -1.59 -0.93 0.43
CA HIS A 254 -1.58 -2.22 1.12
C HIS A 254 -2.93 -2.50 1.79
N HIS A 255 -3.66 -1.44 2.18
CA HIS A 255 -4.96 -1.52 2.84
C HIS A 255 -6.06 -0.88 1.99
N SER A 256 -7.31 -1.30 2.20
CA SER A 256 -8.49 -0.72 1.57
C SER A 256 -8.65 0.78 1.85
N GLY A 257 -8.28 1.24 3.05
CA GLY A 257 -8.30 2.65 3.44
C GLY A 257 -7.40 3.53 2.56
N ASP A 258 -6.22 3.06 2.18
CA ASP A 258 -5.32 3.80 1.26
C ASP A 258 -5.98 4.02 -0.12
N VAL A 259 -6.73 3.01 -0.59
CA VAL A 259 -7.47 3.08 -1.87
C VAL A 259 -8.67 4.01 -1.73
N ALA A 260 -9.40 3.93 -0.62
CA ALA A 260 -10.52 4.81 -0.32
C ALA A 260 -10.06 6.28 -0.29
N GLU A 261 -8.96 6.60 0.39
CA GLU A 261 -8.40 7.96 0.44
C GLU A 261 -8.07 8.50 -0.96
N ALA A 262 -7.46 7.68 -1.82
CA ALA A 262 -7.17 8.08 -3.20
C ALA A 262 -8.45 8.35 -4.01
N LEU A 263 -9.51 7.55 -3.83
CA LEU A 263 -10.80 7.74 -4.50
C LEU A 263 -11.58 8.94 -3.94
N LEU A 264 -11.58 9.17 -2.64
CA LEU A 264 -12.14 10.34 -1.99
C LEU A 264 -11.45 11.61 -2.51
N THR A 265 -10.12 11.60 -2.57
CA THR A 265 -9.33 12.69 -3.16
C THR A 265 -9.67 12.90 -4.64
N ALA A 266 -9.91 11.83 -5.41
CA ALA A 266 -10.31 11.92 -6.82
C ALA A 266 -11.66 12.60 -7.03
N THR A 267 -12.58 12.34 -6.10
CA THR A 267 -14.01 12.71 -6.15
C THR A 267 -14.34 13.99 -5.38
N ASP A 268 -13.39 14.52 -4.61
CA ASP A 268 -13.54 15.73 -3.80
C ASP A 268 -14.10 16.88 -4.65
N ASP A 269 -15.17 17.49 -4.15
CA ASP A 269 -15.87 18.61 -4.79
C ASP A 269 -16.13 19.71 -3.74
N THR A 270 -15.24 19.80 -2.73
CA THR A 270 -15.34 20.82 -1.69
C THR A 270 -14.83 22.17 -2.19
N PRO A 271 -15.28 23.29 -1.56
CA PRO A 271 -14.83 24.63 -1.96
C PRO A 271 -13.33 24.90 -1.79
N HIS A 272 -12.62 24.06 -1.02
CA HIS A 272 -11.22 24.25 -0.65
C HIS A 272 -10.27 23.26 -1.34
N SER A 273 -10.81 22.19 -1.93
CA SER A 273 -10.08 21.16 -2.66
C SER A 273 -11.01 20.55 -3.70
N THR A 274 -10.60 20.58 -4.97
CA THR A 274 -11.37 20.00 -6.08
C THR A 274 -10.55 18.88 -6.68
N GLY A 275 -11.09 17.67 -6.64
CA GLY A 275 -10.49 16.47 -7.20
C GLY A 275 -10.50 16.47 -8.74
N PRO A 276 -9.63 15.67 -9.37
CA PRO A 276 -9.52 15.60 -10.83
C PRO A 276 -10.83 15.24 -11.56
N LEU A 277 -11.75 14.47 -10.96
CA LEU A 277 -13.04 14.15 -11.59
C LEU A 277 -14.01 15.33 -11.58
N ALA A 278 -14.02 16.10 -10.50
CA ALA A 278 -14.79 17.33 -10.41
C ALA A 278 -14.26 18.40 -11.39
N HIS A 279 -12.93 18.50 -11.54
CA HIS A 279 -12.30 19.35 -12.57
C HIS A 279 -12.72 18.96 -13.99
N LEU A 280 -12.69 17.67 -14.33
CA LEU A 280 -13.11 17.18 -15.65
C LEU A 280 -14.59 17.50 -15.93
N ARG A 281 -15.47 17.32 -14.94
CA ARG A 281 -16.89 17.68 -15.04
C ARG A 281 -17.06 19.18 -15.29
N SER A 282 -16.31 20.03 -14.58
CA SER A 282 -16.35 21.48 -14.76
C SER A 282 -15.89 21.90 -16.16
N LEU A 283 -14.82 21.29 -16.68
CA LEU A 283 -14.33 21.52 -18.04
C LEU A 283 -15.41 21.20 -19.09
N ILE A 284 -16.03 20.02 -19.01
CA ILE A 284 -17.06 19.58 -19.98
C ILE A 284 -18.28 20.50 -19.93
N ARG A 285 -18.72 20.91 -18.73
CA ARG A 285 -19.82 21.87 -18.56
C ARG A 285 -19.47 23.23 -19.17
N THR A 286 -18.25 23.71 -18.96
CA THR A 286 -17.76 24.98 -19.52
C THR A 286 -17.68 24.91 -21.05
N ALA A 287 -17.22 23.78 -21.61
CA ALA A 287 -17.25 23.54 -23.04
C ALA A 287 -18.69 23.48 -23.60
N GLY A 288 -19.64 22.93 -22.83
CA GLY A 288 -21.06 22.94 -23.17
C GLY A 288 -21.64 24.35 -23.24
N GLN A 289 -21.28 25.22 -22.27
CA GLN A 289 -21.65 26.65 -22.28
C GLN A 289 -21.06 27.38 -23.49
N PHE A 290 -19.79 27.10 -23.81
CA PHE A 290 -19.15 27.65 -25.02
C PHE A 290 -19.89 27.20 -26.30
N ALA A 291 -20.22 25.92 -26.41
CA ALA A 291 -20.95 25.38 -27.56
C ALA A 291 -22.36 25.97 -27.71
N ASP A 292 -23.05 26.21 -26.59
CA ASP A 292 -24.38 26.84 -26.58
C ASP A 292 -24.29 28.30 -27.03
N ALA A 293 -23.26 29.03 -26.58
CA ALA A 293 -23.00 30.42 -26.93
C ALA A 293 -22.67 30.65 -28.42
N LEU A 294 -22.37 29.59 -29.18
CA LEU A 294 -22.19 29.70 -30.64
C LEU A 294 -23.51 30.00 -31.38
N ASP A 295 -24.67 29.79 -30.75
CA ASP A 295 -26.02 30.03 -31.27
C ASP A 295 -26.29 29.44 -32.69
N THR A 296 -25.60 28.35 -33.01
CA THR A 296 -25.86 27.56 -34.22
C THR A 296 -26.61 26.29 -33.86
N ARG A 297 -27.33 25.69 -34.82
CA ARG A 297 -27.95 24.38 -34.64
C ARG A 297 -26.94 23.31 -34.20
N GLN A 298 -25.73 23.35 -34.79
CA GLN A 298 -24.64 22.44 -34.44
C GLN A 298 -24.11 22.72 -33.03
N GLY A 299 -23.96 23.99 -32.64
CA GLY A 299 -23.57 24.42 -31.30
C GLY A 299 -24.54 23.94 -30.23
N ARG A 300 -25.86 24.15 -30.43
CA ARG A 300 -26.90 23.67 -29.51
C ARG A 300 -26.91 22.14 -29.36
N ASN A 301 -26.73 21.41 -30.47
CA ASN A 301 -26.61 19.95 -30.42
C ASN A 301 -25.37 19.50 -29.64
N ALA A 302 -24.22 20.15 -29.86
CA ALA A 302 -22.99 19.86 -29.13
C ALA A 302 -23.11 20.21 -27.64
N ALA A 303 -23.74 21.33 -27.30
CA ALA A 303 -24.02 21.73 -25.93
C ALA A 303 -24.92 20.72 -25.20
N ALA A 304 -26.01 20.27 -25.84
CA ALA A 304 -26.88 19.25 -25.29
C ALA A 304 -26.13 17.94 -24.99
N HIS A 305 -25.26 17.52 -25.92
CA HIS A 305 -24.43 16.33 -25.74
C HIS A 305 -23.40 16.50 -24.61
N LEU A 306 -22.68 17.63 -24.56
CA LEU A 306 -21.71 17.93 -23.51
C LEU A 306 -22.37 18.01 -22.13
N ASN A 307 -23.55 18.62 -22.03
CA ASN A 307 -24.33 18.68 -20.79
C ASN A 307 -24.84 17.29 -20.36
N PHE A 308 -25.17 16.41 -21.31
CA PHE A 308 -25.49 15.02 -21.00
C PHE A 308 -24.27 14.27 -20.44
N ILE A 309 -23.11 14.39 -21.09
CA ILE A 309 -21.85 13.79 -20.62
C ILE A 309 -21.47 14.31 -19.21
N ALA A 310 -21.58 15.63 -18.98
CA ALA A 310 -21.29 16.22 -17.67
C ALA A 310 -22.19 15.66 -16.55
N ARG A 311 -23.47 15.38 -16.85
CA ARG A 311 -24.40 14.74 -15.90
C ARG A 311 -24.04 13.28 -15.64
N GLN A 312 -23.69 12.52 -16.68
CA GLN A 312 -23.23 11.13 -16.51
C GLN A 312 -21.97 11.06 -15.66
N LEU A 313 -20.98 11.93 -15.93
CA LEU A 313 -19.77 12.01 -15.12
C LEU A 313 -20.11 12.38 -13.67
N GLY A 314 -21.01 13.34 -13.45
CA GLY A 314 -21.47 13.68 -12.10
C GLY A 314 -22.19 12.54 -11.36
N SER A 315 -22.83 11.61 -12.07
CA SER A 315 -23.40 10.40 -11.46
C SER A 315 -22.31 9.41 -11.08
N LEU A 316 -21.38 9.15 -11.99
CA LEU A 316 -20.25 8.24 -11.76
C LEU A 316 -19.33 8.73 -10.63
N THR A 317 -19.08 10.03 -10.54
CA THR A 317 -18.28 10.61 -9.43
C THR A 317 -18.94 10.33 -8.08
N ARG A 318 -20.27 10.38 -7.99
CA ARG A 318 -20.99 10.10 -6.73
C ARG A 318 -20.99 8.62 -6.41
N GLU A 319 -21.27 7.76 -7.37
CA GLU A 319 -21.21 6.30 -7.19
C GLU A 319 -19.81 5.87 -6.76
N LEU A 320 -18.77 6.42 -7.38
CA LEU A 320 -17.38 6.15 -6.98
C LEU A 320 -17.07 6.66 -5.57
N HIS A 321 -17.63 7.81 -5.18
CA HIS A 321 -17.48 8.35 -3.83
C HIS A 321 -18.18 7.44 -2.80
N GLU A 322 -19.38 6.97 -3.09
CA GLU A 322 -20.11 5.99 -2.27
C GLU A 322 -19.31 4.68 -2.13
N THR A 323 -18.76 4.15 -3.22
CA THR A 323 -17.87 2.97 -3.16
C THR A 323 -16.58 3.25 -2.38
N ALA A 324 -16.05 4.48 -2.43
CA ALA A 324 -14.88 4.86 -1.65
C ALA A 324 -15.19 4.87 -0.15
N GLU A 325 -16.37 5.36 0.25
CA GLU A 325 -16.87 5.29 1.62
C GLU A 325 -17.06 3.83 2.07
N GLU A 326 -17.62 2.97 1.21
CA GLU A 326 -17.72 1.53 1.48
C GLU A 326 -16.34 0.87 1.66
N LEU A 327 -15.36 1.21 0.81
CA LEU A 327 -13.98 0.73 0.95
C LEU A 327 -13.28 1.29 2.19
N SER A 328 -13.63 2.51 2.60
CA SER A 328 -13.11 3.11 3.85
C SER A 328 -13.69 2.42 5.07
N ALA A 329 -14.96 2.00 5.01
CA ALA A 329 -15.62 1.23 6.06
C ALA A 329 -15.13 -0.23 6.08
N ALA A 330 -14.77 -0.79 4.92
CA ALA A 330 -14.19 -2.11 4.82
C ALA A 330 -12.76 -2.11 5.39
N VAL A 331 -12.49 -2.95 6.39
CA VAL A 331 -11.16 -3.09 6.99
C VAL A 331 -10.45 -4.29 6.36
N GLY A 332 -9.71 -4.04 5.27
CA GLY A 332 -9.07 -5.09 4.48
C GLY A 332 -7.59 -4.83 4.17
N VAL A 333 -6.83 -5.91 3.99
CA VAL A 333 -5.42 -5.88 3.59
C VAL A 333 -5.16 -6.81 2.42
N LEU A 334 -4.18 -6.48 1.57
CA LEU A 334 -3.78 -7.36 0.48
C LEU A 334 -3.07 -8.63 0.98
N PRO A 335 -3.33 -9.79 0.35
CA PRO A 335 -2.82 -11.06 0.84
C PRO A 335 -1.30 -11.22 0.63
N PRO A 336 -0.60 -11.88 1.58
CA PRO A 336 0.87 -11.89 1.68
C PRO A 336 1.58 -12.51 0.47
N HIS A 337 0.87 -13.31 -0.32
CA HIS A 337 1.42 -13.92 -1.52
C HIS A 337 1.65 -12.95 -2.69
N ARG A 338 1.18 -11.72 -2.59
CA ARG A 338 1.49 -10.64 -3.54
C ARG A 338 2.69 -9.82 -3.07
N ALA A 339 3.76 -10.49 -2.65
CA ALA A 339 4.96 -9.82 -2.14
C ALA A 339 5.59 -8.87 -3.19
N PRO A 340 6.17 -7.73 -2.77
CA PRO A 340 6.89 -6.83 -3.68
C PRO A 340 8.13 -7.51 -4.27
N HIS A 341 8.65 -7.00 -5.38
CA HIS A 341 9.90 -7.51 -5.96
C HIS A 341 11.12 -6.85 -5.33
N PRO A 342 12.23 -7.61 -5.17
CA PRO A 342 13.52 -7.01 -4.83
C PRO A 342 13.94 -6.03 -5.93
N ARG A 343 14.64 -4.96 -5.53
CA ARG A 343 15.02 -3.85 -6.41
C ARG A 343 16.47 -3.91 -6.88
N LEU A 344 17.37 -4.44 -6.05
CA LEU A 344 18.80 -4.53 -6.34
C LEU A 344 19.18 -5.94 -6.79
N LEU A 345 18.56 -6.95 -6.18
CA LEU A 345 18.73 -8.34 -6.55
C LEU A 345 17.80 -8.71 -7.72
N THR A 346 18.37 -9.32 -8.76
CA THR A 346 17.57 -9.88 -9.85
C THR A 346 17.01 -11.22 -9.40
N ALA A 347 15.69 -11.32 -9.22
CA ALA A 347 15.05 -12.60 -8.91
C ALA A 347 15.31 -13.59 -10.06
N PRO A 348 15.71 -14.86 -9.78
CA PRO A 348 15.79 -15.87 -10.82
C PRO A 348 14.41 -16.03 -11.49
N ALA A 349 14.38 -16.10 -12.82
CA ALA A 349 13.14 -16.30 -13.56
C ALA A 349 12.46 -17.58 -13.08
N ALA A 350 11.16 -17.49 -12.75
CA ALA A 350 10.37 -18.67 -12.42
C ALA A 350 10.52 -19.71 -13.54
N PRO A 351 10.72 -21.01 -13.22
CA PRO A 351 10.74 -22.03 -14.25
C PRO A 351 9.43 -21.96 -15.01
N THR A 352 9.51 -21.74 -16.33
CA THR A 352 8.36 -21.82 -17.22
C THR A 352 7.79 -23.23 -17.11
N THR A 353 6.75 -23.40 -16.30
CA THR A 353 5.88 -24.57 -16.36
C THR A 353 5.17 -24.51 -17.70
N ARG A 354 5.74 -25.20 -18.69
CA ARG A 354 5.05 -25.49 -19.94
C ARG A 354 3.76 -26.23 -19.57
N PRO A 355 2.57 -25.74 -19.94
CA PRO A 355 1.35 -26.51 -19.72
C PRO A 355 1.51 -27.88 -20.39
N PRO A 356 1.02 -28.97 -19.79
CA PRO A 356 1.12 -30.29 -20.40
C PRO A 356 0.44 -30.22 -21.77
N SER A 357 1.22 -30.56 -22.80
CA SER A 357 0.72 -30.72 -24.16
C SER A 357 -0.43 -31.71 -24.10
N THR A 358 -1.64 -31.26 -24.40
CA THR A 358 -2.77 -32.15 -24.69
C THR A 358 -2.42 -32.91 -25.95
N ALA A 359 -1.86 -34.11 -25.79
CA ALA A 359 -1.73 -35.06 -26.87
C ALA A 359 -3.14 -35.28 -27.43
N SER A 360 -3.34 -34.87 -28.69
CA SER A 360 -4.55 -35.14 -29.44
C SER A 360 -4.79 -36.66 -29.46
N PRO A 361 -6.02 -37.15 -29.21
CA PRO A 361 -6.33 -38.56 -29.39
C PRO A 361 -6.13 -38.92 -30.87
N ALA A 362 -5.24 -39.88 -31.13
CA ALA A 362 -5.07 -40.46 -32.44
C ALA A 362 -6.42 -41.00 -32.96
N ALA A 363 -6.78 -40.57 -34.16
CA ALA A 363 -7.97 -41.02 -34.86
C ALA A 363 -7.96 -42.55 -35.03
N ALA A 364 -9.09 -43.19 -34.74
CA ALA A 364 -9.31 -44.60 -34.96
C ALA A 364 -9.20 -44.96 -36.47
N PRO A 365 -8.70 -46.16 -36.82
CA PRO A 365 -8.53 -46.54 -38.22
C PRO A 365 -9.89 -46.83 -38.88
N VAL A 366 -10.14 -46.16 -40.01
CA VAL A 366 -11.24 -46.44 -40.93
C VAL A 366 -11.01 -47.80 -41.59
N ARG A 367 -11.91 -48.75 -41.37
CA ARG A 367 -11.98 -50.00 -42.15
C ARG A 367 -12.67 -49.72 -43.48
N HIS A 368 -11.93 -49.85 -44.58
CA HIS A 368 -12.51 -50.04 -45.90
C HIS A 368 -12.90 -51.52 -46.10
N ARG A 369 -14.03 -51.72 -46.78
CA ARG A 369 -14.55 -53.01 -47.21
C ARG A 369 -14.07 -53.30 -48.63
#